data_AF-A0A2J5P1S1-F1
#
_entry.id   AF-A0A2J5P1S1-F1
#
_cell.length_a   1.000
_cell.length_b   1.000
_cell.length_c   1.000
_cell.angle_alpha   90.00
_cell.angle_beta   90.00
_cell.angle_gamma   90.00
#
_symmetry.space_group_name_H-M   'P 1'
#
loop_
_entity.id
_entity.type
_entity.pdbx_description
1 polymer ?
#
loop_
_entity_poly.entity_id
_entity_poly.type
_entity_poly.pdbx_seq_one_letter_code
_entity_poly.pdbx_strand_id
1 'polypeptide(L)'
;MVVHEANRFVKYTPKYRWTRPDIRGQVTDNYPTGDSKSEEIAWNLAILARALILAPDNANAERWAERLITMQIAALGDRNDLSETMTINGLAPCDVMNGTNVNPTRLVENHGVADGQDVSRWYTMASLSGSEWMLRTFLLAGKPVPSAALWHMADTMRALAYNPDGSVWSMDWREPVGELSYAPAIGYMFADPRQDYIDTLLHRLAIFAGQQDDTTGALPAGAFNWPVYGSSQPGEFLSYIRMSDRMQNPLTCPRATNAHYTSLAAIYRSV
;
A
#
# COMPACT_ATOMS: atom_id res chain seq x y z
N MET A 1 -21.66 4.01 7.48
CA MET A 1 -20.91 2.84 6.98
C MET A 1 -19.42 2.90 7.34
N VAL A 2 -18.64 3.87 6.85
CA VAL A 2 -17.17 3.94 7.11
C VAL A 2 -16.79 3.91 8.60
N VAL A 3 -17.44 4.69 9.46
CA VAL A 3 -17.18 4.68 10.92
C VAL A 3 -17.46 3.31 11.55
N HIS A 4 -18.52 2.64 11.11
CA HIS A 4 -18.86 1.30 11.61
C HIS A 4 -17.79 0.28 11.24
N GLU A 5 -17.34 0.29 9.97
CA GLU A 5 -16.27 -0.60 9.52
C GLU A 5 -14.93 -0.28 10.22
N ALA A 6 -14.58 1.00 10.35
CA ALA A 6 -13.35 1.41 11.03
C ALA A 6 -13.32 0.95 12.50
N ASN A 7 -14.47 0.95 13.18
CA ASN A 7 -14.57 0.49 14.56
C ASN A 7 -14.26 -1.00 14.75
N ARG A 8 -14.37 -1.83 13.71
CA ARG A 8 -13.96 -3.24 13.77
C ARG A 8 -12.46 -3.39 14.03
N PHE A 9 -11.66 -2.42 13.61
CA PHE A 9 -10.21 -2.48 13.75
C PHE A 9 -9.70 -1.97 15.09
N VAL A 10 -10.51 -1.29 15.89
CA VAL A 10 -10.10 -0.73 17.20
C VAL A 10 -9.46 -1.80 18.10
N LYS A 11 -9.98 -3.03 18.05
CA LYS A 11 -9.47 -4.19 18.80
C LYS A 11 -8.80 -5.24 17.90
N TYR A 12 -8.59 -4.94 16.63
CA TYR A 12 -8.01 -5.89 15.70
C TYR A 12 -6.50 -6.05 15.96
N THR A 13 -6.07 -7.29 16.02
CA THR A 13 -4.66 -7.66 16.07
C THR A 13 -4.28 -8.18 14.68
N PRO A 14 -3.25 -7.59 14.03
CA PRO A 14 -2.75 -8.11 12.77
C PRO A 14 -2.37 -9.57 12.87
N LYS A 15 -2.77 -10.34 11.86
CA LYS A 15 -2.37 -11.74 11.72
C LYS A 15 -1.03 -11.79 10.97
N TYR A 16 -0.21 -12.77 11.32
CA TYR A 16 1.10 -12.97 10.73
C TYR A 16 1.24 -14.39 10.23
N ARG A 17 1.86 -14.55 9.06
CA ARG A 17 2.24 -15.86 8.55
C ARG A 17 3.31 -16.49 9.41
N TRP A 18 4.42 -15.80 9.59
CA TRP A 18 5.49 -16.30 10.45
C TRP A 18 5.43 -15.63 11.81
N THR A 19 5.54 -16.41 12.88
CA THR A 19 5.64 -15.85 14.22
C THR A 19 6.96 -15.11 14.40
N ARG A 20 7.01 -14.19 15.37
CA ARG A 20 8.30 -13.74 15.91
C ARG A 20 9.10 -14.98 16.38
N PRO A 21 10.43 -15.02 16.17
CA PRO A 21 11.26 -16.08 16.70
C PRO A 21 11.12 -16.19 18.22
N ASP A 22 10.97 -17.40 18.75
CA ASP A 22 10.95 -17.64 20.19
C ASP A 22 12.36 -17.53 20.81
N ILE A 23 12.49 -17.81 22.12
CA ILE A 23 13.78 -17.77 22.84
C ILE A 23 14.83 -18.75 22.30
N ARG A 24 14.43 -19.72 21.48
CA ARG A 24 15.30 -20.71 20.82
C ARG A 24 15.52 -20.38 19.33
N GLY A 25 14.99 -19.25 18.86
CA GLY A 25 15.00 -18.84 17.46
C GLY A 25 14.02 -19.59 16.57
N GLN A 26 13.08 -20.36 17.14
CA GLN A 26 12.09 -21.11 16.36
C GLN A 26 11.00 -20.18 15.83
N VAL A 27 10.66 -20.37 14.56
CA VAL A 27 9.61 -19.63 13.85
C VAL A 27 8.53 -20.61 13.42
N THR A 28 7.28 -20.31 13.73
CA THR A 28 6.12 -21.10 13.28
C THR A 28 5.51 -20.46 12.04
N ASP A 29 5.24 -21.25 11.01
CA ASP A 29 4.37 -20.85 9.90
C ASP A 29 2.91 -21.14 10.27
N ASN A 30 2.16 -20.10 10.59
CA ASN A 30 0.75 -20.17 10.96
C ASN A 30 -0.15 -20.51 9.75
N TYR A 31 0.34 -20.31 8.52
CA TYR A 31 -0.42 -20.53 7.29
C TYR A 31 0.45 -21.27 6.26
N PRO A 32 0.74 -22.57 6.50
CA PRO A 32 1.69 -23.36 5.70
C PRO A 32 1.25 -23.57 4.24
N THR A 33 0.01 -23.23 3.90
CA THR A 33 -0.50 -23.21 2.53
C THR A 33 -0.09 -21.96 1.75
N GLY A 34 0.79 -21.11 2.28
CA GLY A 34 1.29 -19.92 1.61
C GLY A 34 0.25 -18.79 1.60
N ASP A 35 -0.37 -18.50 2.73
CA ASP A 35 -1.38 -17.45 2.88
C ASP A 35 -0.83 -16.33 3.77
N SER A 36 -0.04 -15.45 3.16
CA SER A 36 0.42 -14.22 3.83
C SER A 36 -0.78 -13.33 4.10
N LYS A 37 -0.92 -12.83 5.32
CA LYS A 37 -1.99 -11.90 5.67
C LYS A 37 -1.77 -10.47 5.20
N SER A 38 -0.79 -10.27 4.33
CA SER A 38 -0.36 -8.95 3.89
C SER A 38 -1.42 -8.25 3.05
N GLU A 39 -1.96 -8.93 2.05
CA GLU A 39 -2.97 -8.40 1.13
C GLU A 39 -4.26 -8.01 1.86
N GLU A 40 -4.83 -8.88 2.69
CA GLU A 40 -6.08 -8.56 3.39
C GLU A 40 -5.88 -7.47 4.44
N ILE A 41 -4.68 -7.35 5.04
CA ILE A 41 -4.38 -6.22 5.94
C ILE A 41 -4.29 -4.92 5.15
N ALA A 42 -3.55 -4.89 4.05
CA ALA A 42 -3.43 -3.74 3.16
C ALA A 42 -4.80 -3.26 2.67
N TRP A 43 -5.68 -4.22 2.32
CA TRP A 43 -7.03 -3.96 1.86
C TRP A 43 -7.96 -3.29 2.89
N ASN A 44 -7.57 -3.26 4.16
CA ASN A 44 -8.35 -2.61 5.20
C ASN A 44 -7.88 -1.19 5.51
N LEU A 45 -6.72 -0.77 5.01
CA LEU A 45 -6.13 0.53 5.34
C LEU A 45 -6.93 1.70 4.75
N ALA A 46 -7.57 1.52 3.59
CA ALA A 46 -8.47 2.53 3.01
C ALA A 46 -9.63 2.89 3.95
N ILE A 47 -10.15 1.91 4.70
CA ILE A 47 -11.27 2.13 5.63
C ILE A 47 -10.82 3.08 6.75
N LEU A 48 -9.65 2.81 7.34
CA LEU A 48 -9.09 3.62 8.43
C LEU A 48 -8.68 5.01 7.96
N ALA A 49 -8.02 5.11 6.80
CA ALA A 49 -7.64 6.40 6.21
C ALA A 49 -8.89 7.26 5.92
N ARG A 50 -9.94 6.68 5.33
CA ARG A 50 -11.20 7.40 5.08
C ARG A 50 -11.91 7.80 6.36
N ALA A 51 -11.90 6.96 7.39
CA ALA A 51 -12.51 7.29 8.68
C ALA A 51 -11.82 8.50 9.34
N LEU A 52 -10.49 8.57 9.27
CA LEU A 52 -9.72 9.70 9.77
C LEU A 52 -10.00 11.02 9.03
N ILE A 53 -10.37 10.96 7.74
CA ILE A 53 -10.77 12.14 6.98
C ILE A 53 -12.23 12.53 7.24
N LEU A 54 -13.14 11.56 7.26
CA LEU A 54 -14.58 11.82 7.31
C LEU A 54 -15.11 12.06 8.73
N ALA A 55 -14.43 11.56 9.75
CA ALA A 55 -14.84 11.68 11.15
C ALA A 55 -13.64 11.88 12.09
N PRO A 56 -12.80 12.93 11.89
CA PRO A 56 -11.59 13.16 12.69
C PRO A 56 -11.87 13.52 14.17
N ASP A 57 -13.10 13.93 14.50
CA ASP A 57 -13.57 14.19 15.87
C ASP A 57 -14.10 12.94 16.60
N ASN A 58 -14.11 11.77 15.95
CA ASN A 58 -14.63 10.57 16.58
C ASN A 58 -13.80 10.18 17.80
N ALA A 59 -14.44 9.66 18.85
CA ALA A 59 -13.77 9.17 20.06
C ALA A 59 -12.75 8.04 19.79
N ASN A 60 -12.89 7.33 18.66
CA ASN A 60 -11.93 6.31 18.23
C ASN A 60 -10.89 6.80 17.21
N ALA A 61 -10.87 8.08 16.82
CA ALA A 61 -10.01 8.58 15.76
C ALA A 61 -8.51 8.31 16.03
N GLU A 62 -8.05 8.52 17.27
CA GLU A 62 -6.69 8.19 17.68
C GLU A 62 -6.40 6.68 17.54
N ARG A 63 -7.35 5.83 17.94
CA ARG A 63 -7.21 4.37 17.80
C ARG A 63 -7.23 3.92 16.34
N TRP A 64 -7.99 4.60 15.48
CA TRP A 64 -7.94 4.35 14.04
C TRP A 64 -6.60 4.75 13.45
N ALA A 65 -6.01 5.87 13.90
CA ALA A 65 -4.67 6.27 13.49
C ALA A 65 -3.62 5.26 13.93
N GLU A 66 -3.61 4.85 15.21
CA GLU A 66 -2.73 3.80 15.72
C GLU A 66 -2.87 2.50 14.91
N ARG A 67 -4.12 2.10 14.62
CA ARG A 67 -4.40 0.88 13.84
C ARG A 67 -3.96 1.01 12.38
N LEU A 68 -4.11 2.18 11.77
CA LEU A 68 -3.64 2.43 10.41
C LEU A 68 -2.12 2.21 10.32
N ILE A 69 -1.36 2.75 11.27
CA ILE A 69 0.10 2.60 11.30
C ILE A 69 0.51 1.16 11.62
N THR A 70 -0.05 0.54 12.66
CA THR A 70 0.30 -0.85 13.03
C THR A 70 -0.06 -1.86 11.95
N MET A 71 -1.19 -1.69 11.27
CA MET A 71 -1.59 -2.56 10.17
C MET A 71 -0.72 -2.34 8.93
N GLN A 72 -0.36 -1.10 8.58
CA GLN A 72 0.61 -0.83 7.52
C GLN A 72 1.97 -1.49 7.82
N ILE A 73 2.44 -1.39 9.07
CA ILE A 73 3.65 -2.07 9.50
C ILE A 73 3.52 -3.59 9.38
N ALA A 74 2.38 -4.16 9.77
CA ALA A 74 2.15 -5.60 9.67
C ALA A 74 1.98 -6.12 8.23
N ALA A 75 1.45 -5.29 7.33
CA ALA A 75 1.31 -5.63 5.92
C ALA A 75 2.69 -5.71 5.28
N LEU A 76 3.55 -4.71 5.49
CA LEU A 76 4.83 -4.62 4.80
C LEU A 76 6.03 -5.13 5.60
N GLY A 77 5.90 -5.49 6.86
CA GLY A 77 7.03 -5.88 7.70
C GLY A 77 7.62 -7.25 7.39
N ASP A 78 8.95 -7.32 7.32
CA ASP A 78 9.73 -8.55 7.22
C ASP A 78 10.54 -8.82 8.50
N ARG A 79 11.35 -9.89 8.50
CA ARG A 79 12.07 -10.35 9.70
C ARG A 79 13.12 -9.37 10.21
N ASN A 80 13.67 -8.52 9.33
CA ASN A 80 14.68 -7.53 9.71
C ASN A 80 14.04 -6.41 10.54
N ASP A 81 12.74 -6.15 10.34
CA ASP A 81 11.98 -5.13 11.05
C ASP A 81 11.65 -5.53 12.51
N LEU A 82 11.75 -6.81 12.86
CA LEU A 82 11.47 -7.30 14.23
C LEU A 82 12.42 -6.72 15.29
N SER A 83 13.56 -6.18 14.85
CA SER A 83 14.54 -5.47 15.67
C SER A 83 14.65 -3.98 15.34
N GLU A 84 13.84 -3.45 14.41
CA GLU A 84 13.89 -2.05 14.01
C GLU A 84 13.25 -1.16 15.08
N THR A 85 14.03 -0.19 15.55
CA THR A 85 13.69 0.73 16.66
C THR A 85 13.29 2.12 16.17
N MET A 86 13.52 2.43 14.89
CA MET A 86 13.12 3.69 14.30
C MET A 86 11.60 3.80 14.29
N THR A 87 11.09 4.85 14.93
CA THR A 87 9.65 5.09 15.02
C THR A 87 9.08 5.67 13.73
N ILE A 88 7.98 5.09 13.28
CA ILE A 88 7.15 5.53 12.16
C ILE A 88 5.83 6.03 12.75
N ASN A 89 5.55 7.33 12.61
CA ASN A 89 4.37 7.97 13.22
C ASN A 89 4.20 7.66 14.73
N GLY A 90 5.32 7.53 15.45
CA GLY A 90 5.34 7.26 16.89
C GLY A 90 5.38 5.78 17.29
N LEU A 91 5.42 4.85 16.35
CA LEU A 91 5.48 3.41 16.62
C LEU A 91 6.72 2.78 15.98
N ALA A 92 7.52 2.05 16.76
CA ALA A 92 8.63 1.28 16.23
C ALA A 92 8.15 -0.11 15.78
N PRO A 93 8.60 -0.63 14.62
CA PRO A 93 8.24 -1.97 14.17
C PRO A 93 8.52 -3.06 15.21
N CYS A 94 9.66 -2.96 15.93
CA CYS A 94 10.02 -3.93 16.98
C CYS A 94 8.99 -4.02 18.11
N ASP A 95 8.24 -2.95 18.38
CA ASP A 95 7.29 -2.87 19.49
C ASP A 95 5.89 -3.38 19.09
N VAL A 96 5.56 -3.33 17.80
CA VAL A 96 4.20 -3.61 17.32
C VAL A 96 4.08 -4.89 16.50
N MET A 97 5.19 -5.39 15.93
CA MET A 97 5.20 -6.61 15.14
C MET A 97 5.30 -7.87 16.01
N ASN A 98 4.32 -8.78 15.85
CA ASN A 98 4.32 -10.11 16.49
C ASN A 98 4.69 -11.24 15.51
N GLY A 99 5.18 -10.89 14.34
CA GLY A 99 5.50 -11.79 13.26
C GLY A 99 5.75 -11.04 11.97
N THR A 100 5.78 -11.76 10.86
CA THR A 100 6.02 -11.19 9.53
C THR A 100 5.05 -11.76 8.51
N ASN A 101 4.76 -10.97 7.48
CA ASN A 101 3.95 -11.39 6.32
C ASN A 101 4.72 -11.28 5.00
N VAL A 102 5.85 -10.59 5.00
CA VAL A 102 6.68 -10.35 3.82
C VAL A 102 8.01 -11.10 3.96
N ASN A 103 8.52 -11.64 2.86
CA ASN A 103 9.84 -12.24 2.82
C ASN A 103 10.94 -11.16 2.84
N PRO A 104 12.18 -11.50 3.24
CA PRO A 104 13.32 -10.58 3.17
C PRO A 104 13.65 -10.07 1.75
N THR A 105 13.17 -10.78 0.72
CA THR A 105 13.21 -10.38 -0.69
C THR A 105 12.24 -9.24 -1.01
N ARG A 106 11.42 -8.83 -0.03
CA ARG A 106 10.28 -7.90 -0.15
C ARG A 106 9.10 -8.44 -0.96
N LEU A 107 9.17 -9.67 -1.46
CA LEU A 107 8.07 -10.31 -2.14
C LEU A 107 7.16 -11.03 -1.15
N VAL A 108 5.92 -11.20 -1.57
CA VAL A 108 4.83 -11.74 -0.75
C VAL A 108 4.39 -13.07 -1.34
N GLU A 109 4.35 -14.08 -0.48
CA GLU A 109 3.79 -15.39 -0.79
C GLU A 109 2.35 -15.46 -0.31
N ASN A 110 1.42 -15.45 -1.26
CA ASN A 110 -0.01 -15.54 -0.97
C ASN A 110 -0.69 -16.60 -1.84
N HIS A 111 -1.84 -17.11 -1.39
CA HIS A 111 -2.62 -18.15 -2.08
C HIS A 111 -1.80 -19.38 -2.55
N GLY A 112 -0.76 -19.76 -1.82
CA GLY A 112 0.13 -20.89 -2.15
C GLY A 112 1.14 -20.60 -3.25
N VAL A 113 1.25 -19.35 -3.69
CA VAL A 113 2.25 -18.92 -4.66
C VAL A 113 3.54 -18.56 -3.94
N ALA A 114 4.60 -19.28 -4.26
CA ALA A 114 5.90 -19.13 -3.63
C ALA A 114 6.66 -17.88 -4.13
N ASP A 115 7.62 -17.43 -3.32
CA ASP A 115 8.51 -16.32 -3.65
C ASP A 115 9.27 -16.58 -4.96
N GLY A 116 9.46 -15.52 -5.75
CA GLY A 116 10.15 -15.58 -7.02
C GLY A 116 9.33 -16.11 -8.21
N GLN A 117 8.09 -16.58 -7.99
CA GLN A 117 7.16 -16.81 -9.10
C GLN A 117 6.60 -15.47 -9.60
N ASP A 118 6.36 -15.37 -10.90
CA ASP A 118 5.80 -14.15 -11.53
C ASP A 118 4.51 -13.68 -10.83
N VAL A 119 3.69 -14.64 -10.41
CA VAL A 119 2.42 -14.44 -9.70
C VAL A 119 2.62 -13.88 -8.27
N SER A 120 3.74 -14.16 -7.60
CA SER A 120 4.04 -13.63 -6.25
C SER A 120 4.24 -12.11 -6.25
N ARG A 121 4.75 -11.56 -7.37
CA ARG A 121 4.87 -10.10 -7.54
C ARG A 121 3.49 -9.43 -7.60
N TRP A 122 2.42 -10.13 -8.03
CA TRP A 122 1.06 -9.59 -7.99
C TRP A 122 0.53 -9.45 -6.56
N TYR A 123 0.73 -10.46 -5.72
CA TYR A 123 0.35 -10.37 -4.30
C TYR A 123 1.18 -9.35 -3.53
N THR A 124 2.42 -9.14 -3.97
CA THR A 124 3.27 -8.07 -3.45
C THR A 124 2.71 -6.69 -3.80
N MET A 125 2.22 -6.49 -5.03
CA MET A 125 1.51 -5.26 -5.41
C MET A 125 0.22 -5.06 -4.61
N ALA A 126 -0.56 -6.13 -4.42
CA ALA A 126 -1.78 -6.07 -3.64
C ALA A 126 -1.51 -5.71 -2.17
N SER A 127 -0.43 -6.22 -1.61
CA SER A 127 0.08 -5.87 -0.28
C SER A 127 0.52 -4.40 -0.18
N LEU A 128 1.10 -3.87 -1.27
CA LEU A 128 1.51 -2.47 -1.35
C LEU A 128 0.34 -1.50 -1.61
N SER A 129 -0.83 -1.98 -2.05
CA SER A 129 -2.02 -1.14 -2.32
C SER A 129 -2.47 -0.33 -1.10
N GLY A 130 -2.20 -0.81 0.11
CA GLY A 130 -2.46 -0.10 1.36
C GLY A 130 -1.77 1.26 1.45
N SER A 131 -0.49 1.32 1.06
CA SER A 131 0.28 2.57 0.93
C SER A 131 -0.37 3.54 -0.05
N GLU A 132 -0.79 3.03 -1.21
CA GLU A 132 -1.43 3.86 -2.23
C GLU A 132 -2.76 4.41 -1.75
N TRP A 133 -3.62 3.61 -1.13
CA TRP A 133 -4.90 4.12 -0.63
C TRP A 133 -4.74 5.14 0.49
N MET A 134 -3.73 4.99 1.34
CA MET A 134 -3.37 6.02 2.32
C MET A 134 -2.99 7.32 1.60
N LEU A 135 -2.02 7.25 0.68
CA LEU A 135 -1.60 8.39 -0.15
C LEU A 135 -2.81 9.04 -0.81
N ARG A 136 -3.54 8.31 -1.65
CA ARG A 136 -4.71 8.81 -2.38
C ARG A 136 -5.73 9.47 -1.47
N THR A 137 -6.07 8.84 -0.34
CA THR A 137 -7.11 9.37 0.56
C THR A 137 -6.70 10.70 1.19
N PHE A 138 -5.50 10.79 1.77
CA PHE A 138 -5.06 12.03 2.41
C PHE A 138 -4.77 13.13 1.40
N LEU A 139 -4.21 12.77 0.24
CA LEU A 139 -3.88 13.71 -0.83
C LEU A 139 -5.10 14.36 -1.48
N LEU A 140 -6.12 13.56 -1.81
CA LEU A 140 -7.37 14.10 -2.36
C LEU A 140 -8.10 14.98 -1.35
N ALA A 141 -7.96 14.68 -0.05
CA ALA A 141 -8.47 15.51 1.03
C ALA A 141 -7.61 16.76 1.35
N GLY A 142 -6.47 16.95 0.68
CA GLY A 142 -5.55 18.05 0.95
C GLY A 142 -4.91 17.99 2.35
N LYS A 143 -4.81 16.79 2.93
CA LYS A 143 -4.26 16.56 4.28
C LYS A 143 -2.84 15.96 4.20
N PRO A 144 -2.00 16.16 5.23
CA PRO A 144 -0.69 15.52 5.31
C PRO A 144 -0.79 13.98 5.31
N VAL A 145 0.10 13.33 4.57
CA VAL A 145 0.17 11.86 4.49
C VAL A 145 1.01 11.32 5.65
N PRO A 146 0.58 10.31 6.42
CA PRO A 146 1.45 9.65 7.40
C PRO A 146 2.69 9.04 6.74
N SER A 147 3.88 9.20 7.34
CA SER A 147 5.13 8.60 6.86
C SER A 147 5.04 7.08 6.68
N ALA A 148 4.19 6.39 7.46
CA ALA A 148 3.91 4.97 7.29
C ALA A 148 3.43 4.60 5.87
N ALA A 149 2.74 5.51 5.16
CA ALA A 149 2.31 5.26 3.79
C ALA A 149 3.50 5.04 2.84
N LEU A 150 4.67 5.63 3.15
CA LEU A 150 5.89 5.51 2.36
C LEU A 150 6.85 4.45 2.91
N TRP A 151 6.59 3.90 4.09
CA TRP A 151 7.45 2.89 4.71
C TRP A 151 7.49 1.63 3.84
N HIS A 152 8.71 1.14 3.56
CA HIS A 152 9.00 0.04 2.63
C HIS A 152 8.48 0.20 1.20
N MET A 153 7.96 1.37 0.82
CA MET A 153 7.41 1.58 -0.53
C MET A 153 8.50 1.51 -1.60
N ALA A 154 9.64 2.17 -1.36
CA ALA A 154 10.75 2.16 -2.30
C ALA A 154 11.35 0.74 -2.47
N ASP A 155 11.61 0.06 -1.36
CA ASP A 155 12.26 -1.26 -1.37
C ASP A 155 11.36 -2.33 -1.99
N THR A 156 10.07 -2.30 -1.68
CA THR A 156 9.09 -3.24 -2.24
C THR A 156 8.96 -3.05 -3.75
N MET A 157 8.90 -1.80 -4.22
CA MET A 157 8.82 -1.49 -5.66
C MET A 157 10.10 -1.83 -6.41
N ARG A 158 11.27 -1.70 -5.78
CA ARG A 158 12.52 -2.22 -6.35
C ARG A 158 12.48 -3.73 -6.50
N ALA A 159 12.02 -4.46 -5.49
CA ALA A 159 11.87 -5.92 -5.57
C ALA A 159 10.87 -6.34 -6.65
N LEU A 160 9.81 -5.56 -6.89
CA LEU A 160 8.85 -5.76 -7.96
C LEU A 160 9.40 -5.47 -9.37
N ALA A 161 10.32 -4.51 -9.49
CA ALA A 161 10.88 -4.08 -10.77
C ALA A 161 12.10 -4.91 -11.20
N TYR A 162 12.84 -5.46 -10.23
CA TYR A 162 14.13 -6.10 -10.49
C TYR A 162 14.15 -7.56 -10.04
N ASN A 163 14.94 -8.35 -10.74
CA ASN A 163 15.37 -9.67 -10.27
C ASN A 163 16.52 -9.52 -9.26
N PRO A 164 16.83 -10.56 -8.47
CA PRO A 164 17.98 -10.53 -7.53
C PRO A 164 19.33 -10.22 -8.19
N ASP A 165 19.48 -10.49 -9.49
CA ASP A 165 20.69 -10.18 -10.28
C ASP A 165 20.74 -8.73 -10.80
N GLY A 166 19.73 -7.91 -10.48
CA GLY A 166 19.62 -6.51 -10.91
C GLY A 166 19.06 -6.32 -12.33
N SER A 167 18.74 -7.39 -13.04
CA SER A 167 18.03 -7.28 -14.32
C SER A 167 16.61 -6.78 -14.10
N VAL A 168 16.10 -5.96 -15.04
CA VAL A 168 14.70 -5.55 -15.02
C VAL A 168 13.85 -6.79 -15.27
N TRP A 169 12.93 -7.06 -14.35
CA TRP A 169 12.01 -8.16 -14.54
C TRP A 169 10.99 -7.79 -15.62
N SER A 170 10.90 -8.62 -16.67
CA SER A 170 9.94 -8.44 -17.74
C SER A 170 8.57 -8.94 -17.31
N MET A 171 7.89 -8.19 -16.44
CA MET A 171 6.48 -8.46 -16.19
C MET A 171 5.72 -8.30 -17.52
N ASP A 172 4.98 -9.32 -17.94
CA ASP A 172 4.01 -9.12 -19.01
C ASP A 172 2.78 -8.43 -18.43
N TRP A 173 2.78 -7.09 -18.49
CA TRP A 173 1.67 -6.23 -18.02
C TRP A 173 0.38 -6.40 -18.83
N ARG A 174 0.35 -7.32 -19.82
CA ARG A 174 -0.75 -7.54 -20.76
C ARG A 174 -1.82 -8.52 -20.27
N GLU A 175 -1.59 -9.23 -19.16
CA GLU A 175 -2.61 -10.10 -18.53
C GLU A 175 -3.38 -9.38 -17.40
N PRO A 176 -4.66 -9.73 -17.17
CA PRO A 176 -5.69 -8.73 -16.88
C PRO A 176 -5.83 -8.45 -15.40
N VAL A 177 -4.99 -7.55 -14.90
CA VAL A 177 -5.14 -7.00 -13.53
C VAL A 177 -4.72 -5.53 -13.45
N GLY A 178 -4.76 -4.83 -14.59
CA GLY A 178 -4.11 -3.55 -14.94
C GLY A 178 -4.31 -2.33 -14.04
N GLU A 179 -4.78 -2.50 -12.81
CA GLU A 179 -5.15 -1.46 -11.86
C GLU A 179 -4.39 -1.61 -10.54
N LEU A 180 -4.27 -2.85 -10.01
CA LEU A 180 -3.31 -3.17 -8.95
C LEU A 180 -1.88 -2.84 -9.37
N SER A 181 -1.62 -2.85 -10.68
CA SER A 181 -0.30 -2.77 -11.28
C SER A 181 0.28 -1.33 -11.28
N TYR A 182 -0.54 -0.28 -11.36
CA TYR A 182 -0.03 1.08 -11.57
C TYR A 182 -0.16 2.01 -10.37
N ALA A 183 -1.14 1.81 -9.49
CA ALA A 183 -1.36 2.73 -8.38
C ALA A 183 -0.17 2.74 -7.38
N PRO A 184 0.42 1.59 -7.00
CA PRO A 184 1.62 1.59 -6.18
C PRO A 184 2.87 2.11 -6.92
N ALA A 185 2.92 2.01 -8.26
CA ALA A 185 3.97 2.61 -9.08
C ALA A 185 3.96 4.14 -9.05
N ILE A 186 2.78 4.76 -8.91
CA ILE A 186 2.64 6.20 -8.70
C ILE A 186 3.06 6.56 -7.27
N GLY A 187 2.69 5.74 -6.29
CA GLY A 187 3.19 5.86 -4.92
C GLY A 187 4.72 5.78 -4.81
N TYR A 188 5.36 4.90 -5.59
CA TYR A 188 6.82 4.81 -5.68
C TYR A 188 7.47 6.13 -6.10
N MET A 189 6.85 6.89 -7.01
CA MET A 189 7.37 8.20 -7.40
C MET A 189 7.48 9.17 -6.22
N PHE A 190 6.67 9.02 -5.16
CA PHE A 190 6.82 9.79 -3.92
C PHE A 190 7.99 9.31 -3.06
N ALA A 191 8.27 8.01 -3.06
CA ALA A 191 9.30 7.40 -2.23
C ALA A 191 10.71 7.51 -2.85
N ASP A 192 10.82 7.37 -4.18
CA ASP A 192 12.08 7.43 -4.94
C ASP A 192 11.81 7.92 -6.39
N PRO A 193 11.83 9.25 -6.65
CA PRO A 193 11.44 9.86 -7.93
C PRO A 193 12.52 9.67 -9.01
N ARG A 194 12.69 8.44 -9.51
CA ARG A 194 13.58 8.18 -10.64
C ARG A 194 12.87 8.39 -11.98
N GLN A 195 13.49 9.17 -12.86
CA GLN A 195 12.87 9.59 -14.12
C GLN A 195 12.61 8.44 -15.11
N ASP A 196 13.48 7.44 -15.14
CA ASP A 196 13.35 6.26 -16.01
C ASP A 196 12.09 5.44 -15.71
N TYR A 197 11.75 5.34 -14.42
CA TYR A 197 10.54 4.67 -13.95
C TYR A 197 9.29 5.49 -14.27
N ILE A 198 9.39 6.82 -14.12
CA ILE A 198 8.31 7.75 -14.43
C ILE A 198 7.94 7.66 -15.92
N ASP A 199 8.94 7.70 -16.80
CA ASP A 199 8.73 7.65 -18.25
C ASP A 199 8.11 6.31 -18.68
N THR A 200 8.57 5.20 -18.08
CA THR A 200 8.02 3.86 -18.34
C THR A 200 6.58 3.73 -17.88
N LEU A 201 6.25 4.29 -16.71
CA LEU A 201 4.88 4.27 -16.18
C LEU A 201 3.96 5.13 -17.04
N LEU A 202 4.34 6.38 -17.32
CA LEU A 202 3.55 7.29 -18.15
C LEU A 202 3.29 6.73 -19.56
N HIS A 203 4.30 6.09 -20.16
CA HIS A 203 4.14 5.42 -21.45
C HIS A 203 3.08 4.31 -21.40
N ARG A 204 3.08 3.49 -20.35
CA ARG A 204 2.10 2.40 -20.17
C ARG A 204 0.70 2.91 -19.84
N LEU A 205 0.61 3.94 -19.00
CA LEU A 205 -0.64 4.61 -18.70
C LEU A 205 -1.27 5.22 -19.96
N ALA A 206 -0.46 5.81 -20.86
CA ALA A 206 -0.95 6.33 -22.13
C ALA A 206 -1.49 5.23 -23.06
N ILE A 207 -0.87 4.05 -23.08
CA ILE A 207 -1.38 2.88 -23.83
C ILE A 207 -2.74 2.44 -23.29
N PHE A 208 -2.90 2.35 -21.97
CA PHE A 208 -4.15 1.92 -21.34
C PHE A 208 -5.26 2.97 -21.48
N ALA A 209 -4.95 4.25 -21.29
CA ALA A 209 -5.88 5.35 -21.54
C ALA A 209 -6.37 5.34 -22.99
N GLY A 210 -5.48 5.07 -23.96
CA GLY A 210 -5.85 4.93 -25.37
C GLY A 210 -6.68 3.68 -25.70
N GLN A 211 -6.88 2.77 -24.74
CA GLN A 211 -7.78 1.61 -24.88
C GLN A 211 -9.16 1.86 -24.28
N GLN A 212 -9.34 2.88 -23.44
CA GLN A 212 -10.62 3.21 -22.84
C GLN A 212 -11.50 4.02 -23.80
N ASP A 213 -12.81 3.78 -23.78
CA ASP A 213 -13.78 4.60 -24.49
C ASP A 213 -13.80 6.01 -23.90
N ASP A 214 -13.61 7.03 -24.74
CA ASP A 214 -13.43 8.43 -24.31
C ASP A 214 -14.67 9.02 -23.60
N THR A 215 -15.85 8.42 -23.77
CA THR A 215 -17.11 8.94 -23.23
C THR A 215 -17.52 8.23 -21.93
N THR A 216 -17.25 6.94 -21.84
CA THR A 216 -17.70 6.07 -20.74
C THR A 216 -16.56 5.60 -19.84
N GLY A 217 -15.30 5.71 -20.30
CA GLY A 217 -14.11 5.14 -19.69
C GLY A 217 -14.09 3.61 -19.67
N ALA A 218 -15.00 2.96 -20.40
CA ALA A 218 -15.09 1.50 -20.45
C ALA A 218 -14.00 0.92 -21.34
N LEU A 219 -13.48 -0.25 -20.97
CA LEU A 219 -12.56 -1.01 -21.83
C LEU A 219 -13.32 -1.70 -22.98
N PRO A 220 -12.64 -2.05 -24.10
CA PRO A 220 -13.28 -2.70 -25.25
C PRO A 220 -13.92 -4.03 -24.87
N ALA A 221 -14.99 -4.41 -25.56
CA ALA A 221 -15.64 -5.71 -25.36
C ALA A 221 -14.64 -6.87 -25.58
N GLY A 222 -14.47 -7.73 -24.57
CA GLY A 222 -13.47 -8.80 -24.55
C GLY A 222 -12.21 -8.47 -23.75
N ALA A 223 -12.03 -7.23 -23.30
CA ALA A 223 -11.13 -6.93 -22.20
C ALA A 223 -11.65 -7.63 -20.94
N PHE A 224 -10.80 -8.43 -20.31
CA PHE A 224 -11.17 -9.21 -19.14
C PHE A 224 -11.39 -8.24 -17.95
N ASN A 225 -12.65 -7.90 -17.71
CA ASN A 225 -13.08 -7.02 -16.64
C ASN A 225 -13.30 -7.90 -15.40
N TRP A 226 -12.36 -7.86 -14.46
CA TRP A 226 -12.58 -8.42 -13.13
C TRP A 226 -13.17 -7.30 -12.27
N PRO A 227 -14.49 -7.26 -12.01
CA PRO A 227 -15.04 -6.34 -11.04
C PRO A 227 -14.76 -6.92 -9.67
N VAL A 228 -13.53 -6.80 -9.18
CA VAL A 228 -13.20 -7.22 -7.82
C VAL A 228 -12.74 -6.04 -7.03
N TYR A 229 -13.29 -5.98 -5.82
CA TYR A 229 -12.91 -5.13 -4.72
C TYR A 229 -11.51 -4.53 -4.89
N GLY A 230 -11.43 -3.27 -5.30
CA GLY A 230 -10.16 -2.56 -5.49
C GLY A 230 -9.74 -2.32 -6.95
N SER A 231 -10.54 -2.73 -7.93
CA SER A 231 -10.38 -2.35 -9.34
C SER A 231 -10.76 -0.87 -9.54
N SER A 232 -9.92 -0.10 -10.25
CA SER A 232 -10.15 1.29 -10.63
C SER A 232 -11.47 1.47 -11.39
N GLN A 233 -11.99 2.69 -11.31
CA GLN A 233 -13.18 3.12 -12.04
C GLN A 233 -12.78 4.13 -13.13
N PRO A 234 -13.63 4.33 -14.15
CA PRO A 234 -13.50 5.45 -15.08
C PRO A 234 -13.16 6.77 -14.37
N GLY A 235 -12.10 7.45 -14.80
CA GLY A 235 -11.63 8.72 -14.22
C GLY A 235 -10.54 8.62 -13.14
N GLU A 236 -10.17 7.43 -12.68
CA GLU A 236 -9.09 7.28 -11.69
C GLU A 236 -7.71 7.65 -12.26
N PHE A 237 -7.42 7.31 -13.52
CA PHE A 237 -6.18 7.73 -14.20
C PHE A 237 -6.03 9.24 -14.28
N LEU A 238 -7.11 9.98 -14.57
CA LEU A 238 -7.12 11.43 -14.53
C LEU A 238 -6.89 11.98 -13.11
N SER A 239 -7.36 11.28 -12.08
CA SER A 239 -7.08 11.65 -10.70
C SER A 239 -5.59 11.50 -10.36
N TYR A 240 -4.92 10.47 -10.90
CA TYR A 240 -3.49 10.27 -10.73
C TYR A 240 -2.64 11.29 -11.51
N ILE A 241 -3.01 11.65 -12.74
CA ILE A 241 -2.35 12.72 -13.51
C ILE A 241 -2.48 14.07 -12.78
N ARG A 242 -3.66 14.38 -12.24
CA ARG A 242 -3.84 15.58 -11.40
C ARG A 242 -3.02 15.53 -10.12
N MET A 243 -2.85 14.35 -9.53
CA MET A 243 -1.95 14.16 -8.41
C MET A 243 -0.50 14.41 -8.85
N SER A 244 -0.06 13.95 -10.01
CA SER A 244 1.30 14.23 -10.51
C SER A 244 1.58 15.70 -10.78
N ASP A 245 0.60 16.45 -11.30
CA ASP A 245 0.75 17.90 -11.44
C ASP A 245 0.89 18.58 -10.08
N ARG A 246 0.10 18.14 -9.08
CA ARG A 246 0.26 18.59 -7.69
C ARG A 246 1.62 18.21 -7.10
N MET A 247 2.19 17.07 -7.49
CA MET A 247 3.51 16.59 -7.04
C MET A 247 4.65 17.47 -7.56
N GLN A 248 4.60 17.89 -8.82
CA GLN A 248 5.66 18.70 -9.43
C GLN A 248 5.66 20.15 -8.95
N ASN A 249 4.55 20.61 -8.36
CA ASN A 249 4.45 21.95 -7.81
C ASN A 249 4.85 21.95 -6.31
N PRO A 250 5.97 22.57 -5.91
CA PRO A 250 6.46 22.54 -4.53
C PRO A 250 5.52 23.21 -3.51
N LEU A 251 4.53 23.99 -3.96
CA LEU A 251 3.51 24.60 -3.10
C LEU A 251 2.33 23.66 -2.83
N THR A 252 2.06 22.71 -3.72
CA THR A 252 0.98 21.73 -3.59
C THR A 252 1.49 20.31 -3.37
N CYS A 253 2.82 20.12 -3.45
CA CYS A 253 3.47 18.85 -3.25
C CYS A 253 3.23 18.43 -1.80
N PRO A 254 2.57 17.29 -1.60
CA PRO A 254 2.21 16.85 -0.27
C PRO A 254 3.45 16.51 0.54
N ARG A 255 3.41 16.88 1.82
CA ARG A 255 4.47 16.56 2.76
C ARG A 255 4.04 15.35 3.58
N ALA A 256 4.86 14.31 3.57
CA ALA A 256 4.73 13.26 4.55
C ALA A 256 4.95 13.86 5.94
N THR A 257 4.16 13.42 6.92
CA THR A 257 4.31 13.80 8.32
C THR A 257 4.71 12.59 9.13
N ASN A 258 5.74 12.74 9.96
CA ASN A 258 6.08 11.77 11.00
C ASN A 258 5.41 12.10 12.35
N ALA A 259 4.31 12.88 12.32
CA ALA A 259 3.55 13.17 13.53
C ALA A 259 3.11 11.88 14.23
N HIS A 260 3.19 11.90 15.56
CA HIS A 260 2.74 10.80 16.40
C HIS A 260 1.26 10.49 16.13
N TYR A 261 0.87 9.21 16.15
CA TYR A 261 -0.49 8.78 15.80
C TYR A 261 -1.58 9.47 16.64
N THR A 262 -1.29 9.78 17.91
CA THR A 262 -2.18 10.55 18.81
C THR A 262 -2.49 11.96 18.32
N SER A 263 -1.60 12.55 17.53
CA SER A 263 -1.74 13.89 16.97
C SER A 263 -2.35 13.89 15.57
N LEU A 264 -2.39 12.76 14.87
CA LEU A 264 -2.90 12.70 13.49
C LEU A 264 -4.37 13.09 13.39
N ALA A 265 -5.21 12.63 14.31
CA ALA A 265 -6.62 13.04 14.35
C ALA A 265 -6.76 14.57 14.50
N ALA A 266 -5.94 15.20 15.35
CA ALA A 266 -5.93 16.65 15.52
C ALA A 266 -5.51 17.38 14.23
N ILE A 267 -4.46 16.91 13.56
CA ILE A 267 -4.01 17.43 12.26
C ILE A 267 -5.14 17.35 11.23
N TYR A 268 -5.93 16.28 11.23
CA TYR A 268 -7.00 16.08 10.27
C TYR A 268 -8.27 16.88 10.56
N ARG A 269 -8.51 17.22 11.84
CA ARG A 269 -9.54 18.22 12.22
C ARG A 269 -9.21 19.62 11.68
N SER A 270 -7.95 20.02 11.75
CA SER A 270 -7.52 21.37 11.43
C SER A 270 -7.02 21.50 9.98
N VAL A 271 -7.93 21.58 9.01
CA VAL A 271 -7.79 22.31 7.72
C VAL A 271 -9.17 22.49 7.15
#